data_AF-X1D2Y9-F1
#
_entry.id   AF-X1D2Y9-F1
#
_cell.length_a   1.000
_cell.length_b   1.000
_cell.length_c   1.000
_cell.angle_alpha   90.00
_cell.angle_beta   90.00
_cell.angle_gamma   90.00
#
_symmetry.space_group_name_H-M   'P 1'
#
loop_
_entity.id
_entity.type
_entity.pdbx_description
1 polymer ?
#
loop_
_entity_poly.entity_id
_entity_poly.type
_entity_poly.pdbx_seq_one_letter_code
_entity_poly.pdbx_strand_id
1 'polypeptide(L)' 'MSDFRPRKRFGQNFLTDVFILERIIKAISPTPDQHIVEIGPGRAALTQYL' A
#
# COMPACT_ATOMS: atom_id res chain seq x y z
N MET A 1 -6.10 -16.18 -12.40
CA MET A 1 -5.66 -14.92 -11.77
C MET A 1 -4.39 -14.47 -12.48
N SER A 2 -4.43 -13.30 -13.13
CA SER A 2 -3.33 -12.80 -13.97
C SER A 2 -2.04 -12.61 -13.17
N ASP A 3 -0.94 -13.18 -13.66
CA ASP A 3 0.38 -13.13 -13.03
C ASP A 3 0.95 -11.70 -13.06
N PHE A 4 0.62 -10.89 -12.05
CA PHE A 4 1.10 -9.50 -11.94
C PHE A 4 2.51 -9.47 -11.33
N ARG A 5 3.48 -9.64 -12.22
CA ARG A 5 4.91 -9.58 -11.86
C ARG A 5 5.38 -8.12 -11.76
N PRO A 6 6.16 -7.78 -10.72
CA PRO A 6 6.71 -6.43 -10.58
C PRO A 6 7.63 -6.09 -11.75
N ARG A 7 7.46 -4.90 -12.31
CA ARG A 7 8.32 -4.38 -13.38
C ARG A 7 9.35 -3.43 -12.79
N LYS A 8 10.63 -3.84 -12.77
CA LYS A 8 11.75 -3.07 -12.19
C LYS A 8 11.84 -1.63 -12.73
N ARG A 9 11.58 -1.42 -14.02
CA ARG A 9 11.60 -0.08 -14.64
C ARG A 9 10.58 0.92 -14.05
N PHE A 10 9.55 0.40 -13.39
CA PHE A 10 8.53 1.20 -12.72
C PHE A 10 8.74 1.26 -11.20
N GLY A 11 9.88 0.77 -10.69
CA GLY A 11 10.20 0.79 -9.26
C GLY A 11 9.24 -0.02 -8.39
N GLN A 12 8.47 -0.95 -8.97
CA GLN A 12 7.47 -1.73 -8.24
C GLN A 12 8.12 -2.71 -7.27
N ASN A 13 8.07 -2.38 -5.99
CA ASN A 13 8.37 -3.28 -4.87
C ASN A 13 7.09 -3.42 -4.07
N PHE A 14 6.53 -4.62 -4.01
CA PHE A 14 5.25 -4.84 -3.33
C PHE A 14 5.49 -5.14 -1.86
N LEU A 15 4.79 -4.40 -0.98
CA LEU A 15 4.71 -4.73 0.43
C LEU A 15 3.95 -6.05 0.60
N THR A 16 4.57 -6.99 1.30
CA THR A 16 4.01 -8.33 1.59
C THR A 16 3.98 -8.66 3.07
N ASP A 17 4.74 -7.92 3.88
CA ASP A 17 4.82 -8.12 5.33
C ASP A 17 3.70 -7.37 6.04
N VAL A 18 2.84 -8.11 6.74
CA VAL A 18 1.68 -7.59 7.45
C VAL A 18 2.08 -6.71 8.63
N PHE A 19 3.16 -7.05 9.36
CA PHE A 19 3.60 -6.24 10.51
C PHE A 19 4.12 -4.87 10.07
N ILE A 20 4.82 -4.81 8.94
CA ILE A 20 5.25 -3.53 8.38
C ILE A 20 4.05 -2.71 7.92
N LEU A 21 3.06 -3.36 7.30
CA LEU A 21 1.82 -2.72 6.88
C LEU A 21 1.08 -2.10 8.08
N GLU A 22 0.85 -2.87 9.14
CA GLU A 22 0.23 -2.38 10.38
C GLU A 22 0.98 -1.21 10.99
N ARG A 23 2.32 -1.25 11.01
CA ARG A 23 3.15 -0.16 11.50
C ARG A 23 3.00 1.11 10.66
N ILE A 24 2.90 0.99 9.33
CA ILE A 24 2.66 2.13 8.43
C ILE A 24 1.29 2.73 8.71
N ILE A 25 0.24 1.91 8.76
CA ILE A 25 -1.14 2.38 9.01
C ILE A 25 -1.24 3.04 10.38
N LYS A 26 -0.62 2.48 11.42
CA LYS A 26 -0.58 3.09 12.74
C LYS A 26 0.18 4.41 12.77
N ALA A 27 1.24 4.56 11.97
CA ALA A 27 1.99 5.81 11.87
C ALA A 27 1.19 6.90 11.14
N ILE A 28 0.39 6.54 10.14
CA ILE A 28 -0.52 7.46 9.44
C ILE A 28 -1.70 7.81 10.34
N SER A 29 -2.25 6.83 11.07
CA SER A 29 -3.42 6.93 11.94
C SER A 29 -4.60 7.66 11.26
N PRO A 30 -5.10 7.15 10.12
CA PRO A 30 -6.11 7.83 9.33
C PRO A 30 -7.41 8.02 10.11
N THR A 31 -8.05 9.18 9.93
CA THR A 31 -9.39 9.46 10.47
C THR A 31 -10.41 9.67 9.36
N PRO A 32 -11.72 9.41 9.62
CA PRO A 32 -12.75 9.47 8.57
C PRO A 32 -12.88 10.82 7.85
N ASP A 33 -12.53 11.91 8.51
CA ASP A 33 -12.63 13.27 7.95
C ASP A 33 -11.36 13.69 7.18
N GLN A 34 -10.35 12.84 7.12
CA GLN A 34 -9.10 13.10 6.39
C GLN A 34 -9.20 12.61 4.95
N HIS A 35 -8.75 13.48 4.05
CA HIS A 35 -8.60 13.12 2.64
C HIS A 35 -7.17 12.64 2.40
N ILE A 36 -7.01 11.39 1.97
CA ILE A 36 -5.70 10.75 1.77
C ILE A 36 -5.50 10.45 0.29
N VAL A 37 -4.29 10.72 -0.21
CA VAL A 37 -3.87 10.37 -1.57
C VAL A 37 -2.80 9.30 -1.50
N GLU A 38 -3.10 8.12 -2.02
CA GLU A 38 -2.11 7.04 -2.19
C GLU A 38 -1.44 7.15 -3.56
N ILE A 39 -0.11 7.24 -3.58
CA ILE A 39 0.68 7.28 -4.82
C ILE A 39 1.31 5.91 -5.06
N GLY A 40 0.94 5.28 -6.17
CA GLY A 40 1.47 3.97 -6.57
C GLY A 40 0.91 2.81 -5.74
N PRO A 41 -0.42 2.58 -5.74
CA PRO A 41 -1.05 1.56 -4.89
C PRO A 41 -0.60 0.13 -5.19
N GLY A 42 -0.07 -0.12 -6.40
CA GLY A 42 0.47 -1.42 -6.77
C GLY A 42 -0.59 -2.53 -6.63
N ARG A 43 -0.39 -3.43 -5.66
CA ARG A 43 -1.34 -4.51 -5.33
C ARG A 43 -2.44 -4.10 -4.34
N ALA A 44 -2.57 -2.79 -4.09
CA ALA A 44 -3.53 -2.22 -3.15
C ALA A 44 -3.33 -2.72 -1.70
N ALA A 45 -2.08 -2.94 -1.30
CA ALA A 45 -1.77 -3.45 0.04
C ALA A 45 -2.19 -2.45 1.12
N LEU A 46 -1.86 -1.17 0.97
CA LEU A 46 -2.26 -0.13 1.92
C LEU A 46 -3.70 0.33 1.71
N THR A 47 -4.17 0.36 0.46
CA THR A 47 -5.55 0.78 0.10
C THR A 47 -6.64 0.05 0.87
N GLN A 48 -6.42 -1.20 1.31
CA GLN A 48 -7.40 -1.95 2.09
C GLN A 48 -7.57 -1.47 3.54
N TYR A 49 -6.69 -0.58 4.01
CA TYR A 49 -6.58 -0.16 5.41
C TYR A 49 -6.63 1.36 5.61
N LEU A 50 -6.62 2.13 4.52
CA LEU A 50 -6.72 3.60 4.51
C LEU A 50 -8.17 4.01 4.22
#